data_AF-A0A1B7MDP2-F1
#
_entry.id   AF-A0A1B7MDP2-F1
#
_cell.length_a   1.000
_cell.length_b   1.000
_cell.length_c   1.000
_cell.angle_alpha   90.00
_cell.angle_beta   90.00
_cell.angle_gamma   90.00
#
_symmetry.space_group_name_H-M   'P 1'
#
loop_
_entity.id
_entity.type
_entity.pdbx_description
1 polymer ?
#
loop_
_entity_poly.entity_id
_entity_poly.type
_entity_poly.pdbx_seq_one_letter_code
_entity_poly.pdbx_strand_id
1 'polypeptide(L)'
;MHSPSLEQDEKVSLKDEVKEASVASNVLQPNLQLDTGEEHYRFRQKWWQLWLPKDPPPPAPTSLDDAAVIPLANASIFAQLTYTWVTDIMILGYQRTLQASDLYKMDSSRESGVLAAKLEAAWQRRVQEAADWNARLESGEISPSLLKRTSWAFRAISREGEKPPSTWSERRAACQKRWRESEGRKKASLTWALN
;
A
#
# COMPACT_ATOMS: atom_id res chain seq x y z
N MET A 1 -28.99 21.62 42.67
CA MET A 1 -27.72 20.95 43.05
C MET A 1 -27.20 20.25 41.81
N HIS A 2 -26.23 20.83 41.12
CA HIS A 2 -25.60 20.26 39.92
C HIS A 2 -24.10 20.23 40.19
N SER A 3 -23.52 19.03 40.19
CA SER A 3 -22.12 18.75 40.51
C SER A 3 -21.25 18.96 39.27
N PRO A 4 -20.36 19.97 39.23
CA PRO A 4 -19.47 20.22 38.08
C PRO A 4 -18.07 19.61 38.25
N SER A 5 -17.79 18.94 39.37
CA SER A 5 -16.40 18.62 39.76
C SER A 5 -15.79 17.42 39.03
N LEU A 6 -16.58 16.43 38.60
CA LEU A 6 -16.01 15.18 38.08
C LEU A 6 -15.47 15.29 36.64
N GLU A 7 -16.06 16.12 35.77
CA GLU A 7 -15.60 16.26 34.38
C GLU A 7 -14.31 17.10 34.24
N GLN A 8 -14.04 17.99 35.21
CA GLN A 8 -12.84 18.83 35.18
C GLN A 8 -11.60 18.04 35.58
N ASP A 9 -11.73 17.14 36.55
CA ASP A 9 -10.62 16.31 37.03
C ASP A 9 -10.18 15.28 35.97
N GLU A 10 -11.10 14.71 35.20
CA GLU A 10 -10.78 13.78 34.10
C GLU A 10 -10.06 14.50 32.94
N LYS A 11 -10.47 15.73 32.59
CA LYS A 11 -9.79 16.51 31.55
C LYS A 11 -8.40 17.02 31.95
N VAL A 12 -8.17 17.24 33.24
CA VAL A 12 -6.84 17.60 33.76
C VAL A 12 -5.92 16.37 33.70
N SER A 13 -6.41 15.22 34.15
CA SER A 13 -5.66 13.95 34.09
C SER A 13 -5.27 13.55 32.66
N LEU A 14 -6.17 13.69 31.68
CA LEU A 14 -5.86 13.38 30.28
C LEU A 14 -4.86 14.37 29.66
N LYS A 15 -4.87 15.63 30.09
CA LYS A 15 -3.89 16.63 29.61
C LYS A 15 -2.51 16.40 30.21
N ASP A 16 -2.45 15.94 31.45
CA ASP A 16 -1.20 15.64 32.12
C ASP A 16 -0.59 14.35 31.57
N GLU A 17 -1.38 13.30 31.29
CA GLU A 17 -0.88 12.10 30.59
C GLU A 17 -0.38 12.38 29.17
N VAL A 18 -1.06 13.24 28.40
CA VAL A 18 -0.61 13.62 27.04
C VAL A 18 0.66 14.46 27.10
N LYS A 19 0.80 15.34 28.11
CA LYS A 19 2.04 16.08 28.35
C LYS A 19 3.17 15.16 28.77
N GLU A 20 2.93 14.24 29.69
CA GLU A 20 3.94 13.32 30.20
C GLU A 20 4.36 12.32 29.10
N ALA A 21 3.45 11.88 28.23
CA ALA A 21 3.76 11.11 27.03
C ALA A 21 4.55 11.92 25.98
N SER A 22 4.26 13.20 25.80
CA SER A 22 5.02 14.11 24.91
C SER A 22 6.40 14.47 25.45
N VAL A 23 6.56 14.52 26.78
CA VAL A 23 7.84 14.78 27.45
C VAL A 23 8.68 13.50 27.49
N ALA A 24 8.08 12.33 27.75
CA ALA A 24 8.76 11.03 27.70
C ALA A 24 9.25 10.67 26.30
N SER A 25 8.51 11.05 25.24
CA SER A 25 8.97 10.90 23.85
C SER A 25 10.10 11.86 23.47
N ASN A 26 10.20 13.04 24.09
CA ASN A 26 11.33 13.95 23.92
C ASN A 26 12.58 13.56 24.74
N VAL A 27 12.41 12.92 25.90
CA VAL A 27 13.51 12.51 26.78
C VAL A 27 14.23 11.25 26.27
N LEU A 28 13.60 10.47 25.38
CA LEU A 28 14.14 9.24 24.81
C LEU A 28 14.76 9.38 23.41
N GLN A 29 15.03 10.60 22.94
CA GLN A 29 15.96 10.81 21.84
C GLN A 29 17.34 11.16 22.41
N PRO A 30 18.17 10.18 22.79
CA PRO A 30 19.60 10.47 22.84
C PRO A 30 19.95 10.98 21.44
N ASN A 31 20.76 12.03 21.36
CA ASN A 31 21.37 12.53 20.12
C ASN A 31 22.34 11.46 19.57
N LEU A 32 21.77 10.33 19.19
CA LEU A 32 22.44 9.17 18.66
C LEU A 32 22.46 9.36 17.16
N GLN A 33 23.48 10.08 16.70
CA GLN A 33 23.77 10.28 15.29
C GLN A 33 24.23 8.94 14.68
N LEU A 34 23.27 8.05 14.43
CA LEU A 34 23.52 6.75 13.78
C LEU A 34 23.92 6.91 12.31
N ASP A 35 23.53 8.05 11.71
CA ASP A 35 23.67 8.30 10.28
C ASP A 35 24.95 9.07 9.92
N THR A 36 25.65 9.63 10.91
CA THR A 36 26.90 10.37 10.70
C THR A 36 28.07 9.40 10.77
N GLY A 37 28.26 8.62 9.69
CA GLY A 37 29.48 7.84 9.51
C GLY A 37 30.72 8.73 9.36
N GLU A 38 31.93 8.15 9.42
CA GLU A 38 33.15 8.91 9.13
C GLU A 38 33.09 9.48 7.69
N GLU A 39 33.23 10.80 7.58
CA GLU A 39 33.17 11.51 6.30
C GLU A 39 34.50 11.35 5.54
N HIS A 40 34.52 10.41 4.59
CA HIS A 40 35.69 10.21 3.74
C HIS A 40 35.51 10.92 2.40
N TYR A 41 36.23 12.02 2.20
CA TYR A 41 36.18 12.79 0.95
C TYR A 41 37.17 12.25 -0.10
N ARG A 42 36.67 11.92 -1.29
CA ARG A 42 37.42 11.48 -2.46
C ARG A 42 37.11 12.38 -3.65
N PHE A 43 38.04 13.28 -3.97
CA PHE A 43 37.94 14.18 -5.12
C PHE A 43 39.32 14.42 -5.73
N ARG A 44 39.33 14.85 -7.00
CA ARG A 44 40.57 15.01 -7.78
C ARG A 44 41.49 16.04 -7.12
N GLN A 45 42.63 15.57 -6.62
CA GLN A 45 43.69 16.43 -6.10
C GLN A 45 44.71 16.78 -7.19
N LYS A 46 44.95 15.83 -8.10
CA LYS A 46 46.02 15.91 -9.10
C LYS A 46 45.44 15.85 -10.51
N TRP A 47 46.10 16.54 -11.44
CA TRP A 47 45.63 16.65 -12.82
C TRP A 47 45.63 15.31 -13.59
N TRP A 48 46.39 14.30 -13.17
CA TRP A 48 46.40 12.97 -13.80
C TRP A 48 45.28 12.03 -13.32
N GLN A 49 44.54 12.39 -12.26
CA GLN A 49 43.43 11.59 -11.73
C GLN A 49 42.14 11.89 -12.51
N LEU A 50 42.08 11.47 -13.78
CA LEU A 50 40.97 11.75 -14.69
C LEU A 50 39.69 10.94 -14.38
N TRP A 51 39.81 9.84 -13.63
CA TRP A 51 38.68 9.02 -13.21
C TRP A 51 37.98 9.53 -11.94
N LEU A 52 38.56 10.54 -11.28
CA LEU A 52 37.95 11.18 -10.10
C LEU A 52 37.20 12.44 -10.52
N PRO A 53 35.99 12.67 -9.97
CA PRO A 53 35.27 13.92 -10.19
C PRO A 53 36.11 15.13 -9.75
N LYS A 54 36.01 16.22 -10.51
CA LYS A 54 36.80 17.44 -10.32
C LYS A 54 36.30 18.27 -9.14
N ASP A 55 34.99 18.38 -8.99
CA ASP A 55 34.37 19.28 -8.03
C ASP A 55 34.25 18.62 -6.65
N PRO A 56 34.44 19.36 -5.55
CA PRO A 56 34.24 18.82 -4.21
C PRO A 56 32.77 18.44 -4.04
N PRO A 57 32.45 17.31 -3.36
CA PRO A 57 31.07 16.92 -3.13
C PRO A 57 30.36 17.97 -2.24
N PRO A 58 29.08 18.26 -2.49
CA PRO A 58 28.31 19.15 -1.64
C PRO A 58 28.16 18.56 -0.23
N PRO A 59 28.10 19.41 0.82
CA PRO A 59 27.83 18.95 2.17
C PRO A 59 26.44 18.29 2.24
N ALA A 60 26.27 17.35 3.16
CA ALA A 60 24.97 16.72 3.36
C ALA A 60 23.94 17.74 3.86
N PRO A 61 22.68 17.65 3.41
CA PRO A 61 21.63 18.50 3.93
C PRO A 61 21.37 18.20 5.41
N THR A 62 20.99 19.23 6.15
CA THR A 62 20.85 19.17 7.63
C THR A 62 19.64 18.35 8.08
N SER A 63 18.63 18.17 7.22
CA SER A 63 17.43 17.40 7.52
C SER A 63 16.99 16.58 6.32
N LEU A 64 16.30 15.46 6.59
CA LEU A 64 15.61 14.64 5.60
C LEU A 64 14.51 15.42 4.87
N ASP A 65 13.92 16.42 5.51
CA ASP A 65 12.85 17.24 4.90
C ASP A 65 13.35 18.13 3.77
N ASP A 66 14.65 18.46 3.76
CA ASP A 66 15.30 19.29 2.75
C ASP A 66 15.83 18.46 1.56
N ALA A 67 15.57 17.15 1.56
CA ALA A 67 15.96 16.28 0.47
C ALA A 67 15.26 16.66 -0.84
N ALA A 68 16.03 16.67 -1.92
CA ALA A 68 15.50 16.89 -3.27
C ALA A 68 14.50 15.79 -3.65
N VAL A 69 13.47 16.15 -4.43
CA VAL A 69 12.55 15.18 -5.03
C VAL A 69 13.31 14.30 -6.02
N ILE A 70 12.96 13.02 -6.06
CA ILE A 70 13.59 12.03 -6.94
C ILE A 70 13.64 12.54 -8.40
N PRO A 71 14.82 12.60 -9.04
CA PRO A 71 14.98 13.10 -10.40
C PRO A 71 14.13 12.33 -11.42
N LEU A 72 13.75 11.09 -11.09
CA LEU A 72 12.84 10.26 -11.85
C LEU A 72 11.50 10.94 -12.17
N ALA A 73 11.02 11.84 -11.30
CA ALA A 73 9.77 12.58 -11.52
C ALA A 73 9.84 13.52 -12.73
N ASN A 74 11.04 14.07 -13.00
CA ASN A 74 11.29 15.02 -14.09
C ASN A 74 12.14 14.42 -15.23
N ALA A 75 12.50 13.14 -15.14
CA ALA A 75 13.40 12.49 -16.08
C ALA A 75 12.71 12.19 -17.42
N SER A 76 13.42 12.43 -18.53
CA SER A 76 12.98 12.01 -19.87
C SER A 76 12.91 10.48 -19.98
N ILE A 77 12.13 9.97 -20.95
CA ILE A 77 11.94 8.52 -21.15
C ILE A 77 13.30 7.81 -21.35
N PHE A 78 14.21 8.42 -22.12
CA PHE A 78 15.55 7.87 -22.31
C PHE A 78 16.33 7.79 -21.00
N ALA A 79 16.22 8.80 -20.13
CA ALA A 79 16.87 8.79 -18.83
C ALA A 79 16.29 7.73 -17.88
N GLN A 80 14.97 7.50 -17.96
CA GLN A 80 14.30 6.43 -17.22
C GLN A 80 14.78 5.03 -17.68
N LEU A 81 14.89 4.81 -18.99
CA LEU A 81 15.32 3.53 -19.56
C LEU A 81 16.80 3.22 -19.31
N THR A 82 17.65 4.24 -19.36
CA THR A 82 19.11 4.10 -19.15
C THR A 82 19.53 4.24 -17.69
N TYR A 83 18.58 4.48 -16.78
CA TYR A 83 18.82 4.75 -15.35
C TYR A 83 19.83 5.88 -15.09
N THR A 84 20.02 6.79 -16.05
CA THR A 84 20.98 7.90 -15.90
C THR A 84 20.60 8.87 -14.79
N TRP A 85 19.33 8.90 -14.38
CA TRP A 85 18.86 9.69 -13.25
C TRP A 85 19.47 9.27 -11.89
N VAL A 86 20.01 8.05 -11.76
CA VAL A 86 20.65 7.57 -10.52
C VAL A 86 22.16 7.86 -10.49
N THR A 87 22.74 8.33 -11.60
CA THR A 87 24.18 8.54 -11.72
C THR A 87 24.70 9.57 -10.72
N ASP A 88 23.94 10.61 -10.43
CA ASP A 88 24.37 11.68 -9.51
C ASP A 88 24.58 11.17 -8.09
N ILE A 89 23.67 10.33 -7.57
CA ILE A 89 23.82 9.75 -6.22
C ILE A 89 24.95 8.70 -6.17
N MET A 90 25.21 7.99 -7.28
CA MET A 90 26.35 7.07 -7.37
C MET A 90 27.68 7.81 -7.34
N ILE A 91 27.78 8.94 -8.04
CA ILE A 91 28.97 9.80 -8.01
C ILE A 91 29.16 10.36 -6.60
N LEU A 92 28.09 10.83 -5.95
CA LEU A 92 28.14 11.37 -4.60
C LEU A 92 28.61 10.30 -3.59
N GLY A 93 28.07 9.08 -3.67
CA GLY A 93 28.50 7.96 -2.83
C GLY A 93 29.92 7.45 -3.12
N TYR A 94 30.45 7.73 -4.31
CA TYR A 94 31.87 7.51 -4.61
C TYR A 94 32.77 8.57 -3.96
N GLN A 95 32.30 9.81 -3.91
CA GLN A 95 33.05 10.95 -3.36
C GLN A 95 32.99 11.04 -1.85
N ARG A 96 31.88 10.68 -1.21
CA ARG A 96 31.74 10.68 0.25
C ARG A 96 30.78 9.60 0.74
N THR A 97 30.82 9.32 2.03
CA THR A 97 29.85 8.45 2.68
C THR A 97 28.45 9.07 2.57
N LEU A 98 27.50 8.28 2.05
CA LEU A 98 26.10 8.70 1.92
C LEU A 98 25.47 8.76 3.31
N GLN A 99 24.82 9.88 3.60
CA GLN A 99 23.99 10.03 4.80
C GLN A 99 22.52 9.81 4.44
N ALA A 100 21.68 9.56 5.45
CA ALA A 100 20.25 9.39 5.23
C ALA A 100 19.62 10.63 4.56
N SER A 101 20.11 11.82 4.90
CA SER A 101 19.64 13.10 4.34
C SER A 101 19.96 13.28 2.85
N ASP A 102 20.91 12.52 2.29
CA ASP A 102 21.25 12.55 0.86
C ASP A 102 20.28 11.73 -0.01
N LEU A 103 19.40 10.92 0.60
CA LEU A 103 18.41 10.18 -0.17
C LEU A 103 17.34 11.11 -0.73
N TYR A 104 16.91 10.81 -1.94
CA TYR A 104 15.82 11.54 -2.57
C TYR A 104 14.49 11.33 -1.87
N LYS A 105 13.72 12.41 -1.75
CA LYS A 105 12.30 12.34 -1.40
C LYS A 105 11.52 11.71 -2.54
N MET A 106 10.59 10.82 -2.19
CA MET A 106 9.69 10.21 -3.18
C MET A 106 8.76 11.25 -3.80
N ASP A 107 8.41 11.04 -5.07
CA ASP A 107 7.38 11.83 -5.71
C ASP A 107 6.02 11.57 -5.05
N SER A 108 5.19 12.61 -5.00
CA SER A 108 3.84 12.60 -4.40
C SER A 108 2.95 11.50 -4.96
N SER A 109 3.13 11.10 -6.24
CA SER A 109 2.34 10.04 -6.86
C SER A 109 2.60 8.65 -6.28
N ARG A 110 3.76 8.46 -5.63
CA ARG A 110 4.24 7.20 -5.07
C ARG A 110 4.23 7.20 -3.54
N GLU A 111 3.67 8.23 -2.93
CA GLU A 111 3.47 8.27 -1.49
C GLU A 111 2.41 7.25 -1.05
N SER A 112 2.64 6.62 0.11
CA SER A 112 1.75 5.61 0.67
C SER A 112 0.35 6.16 0.91
N GLY A 113 0.22 7.42 1.35
CA GLY A 113 -1.07 8.05 1.60
C GLY A 113 -1.93 8.15 0.34
N VAL A 114 -1.34 8.59 -0.78
CA VAL A 114 -2.05 8.71 -2.06
C VAL A 114 -2.44 7.33 -2.61
N LEU A 115 -1.53 6.35 -2.54
CA LEU A 115 -1.81 4.99 -3.00
C LEU A 115 -2.85 4.27 -2.13
N ALA A 116 -2.79 4.45 -0.81
CA ALA A 116 -3.78 3.88 0.11
C ALA A 116 -5.17 4.47 -0.12
N ALA A 117 -5.28 5.79 -0.34
CA ALA A 117 -6.56 6.42 -0.64
C ALA A 117 -7.17 5.90 -1.96
N LYS A 118 -6.34 5.72 -3.01
CA LYS A 118 -6.78 5.12 -4.28
C LYS A 118 -7.25 3.68 -4.11
N LEU A 119 -6.50 2.87 -3.34
CA LEU A 119 -6.85 1.50 -3.04
C LEU A 119 -8.18 1.41 -2.27
N GLU A 120 -8.34 2.24 -1.24
CA GLU A 120 -9.55 2.25 -0.42
C GLU A 120 -10.78 2.63 -1.25
N ALA A 121 -10.66 3.65 -2.12
CA ALA A 121 -11.74 4.03 -3.02
C ALA A 121 -12.11 2.89 -4.00
N ALA A 122 -11.12 2.21 -4.58
CA ALA A 122 -11.33 1.08 -5.49
C ALA A 122 -11.91 -0.15 -4.77
N TRP A 123 -11.53 -0.36 -3.52
CA TRP A 123 -12.03 -1.42 -2.66
C TRP A 123 -13.49 -1.19 -2.28
N GLN A 124 -13.82 0.00 -1.76
CA GLN A 124 -15.18 0.37 -1.37
C GLN A 124 -16.16 0.23 -2.53
N ARG A 125 -15.77 0.69 -3.72
CA ARG A 125 -16.56 0.51 -4.94
C ARG A 125 -16.88 -0.97 -5.19
N ARG A 126 -15.89 -1.86 -5.12
CA ARG A 126 -16.08 -3.30 -5.37
C ARG A 126 -16.89 -3.99 -4.26
N VAL A 127 -16.74 -3.54 -3.02
CA VAL A 127 -17.57 -4.02 -1.89
C VAL A 127 -19.03 -3.66 -2.12
N GLN A 128 -19.32 -2.42 -2.55
CA GLN A 128 -20.68 -1.99 -2.89
C GLN A 128 -21.24 -2.79 -4.07
N GLU A 129 -20.49 -2.93 -5.17
CA GLU A 129 -20.92 -3.72 -6.33
C GLU A 129 -21.21 -5.20 -5.98
N ALA A 130 -20.42 -5.78 -5.07
CA ALA A 130 -20.65 -7.15 -4.58
C ALA A 130 -21.88 -7.22 -3.66
N ALA A 131 -22.06 -6.24 -2.77
CA ALA A 131 -23.22 -6.15 -1.89
C ALA A 131 -24.52 -5.98 -2.68
N ASP A 132 -24.56 -5.07 -3.65
CA ASP A 132 -25.70 -4.83 -4.53
C ASP A 132 -26.06 -6.09 -5.33
N TRP A 133 -25.05 -6.78 -5.86
CA TRP A 133 -25.26 -8.05 -6.54
C TRP A 133 -25.87 -9.11 -5.61
N ASN A 134 -25.35 -9.22 -4.38
CA ASN A 134 -25.84 -10.20 -3.41
C ASN A 134 -27.27 -9.87 -2.95
N ALA A 135 -27.59 -8.59 -2.74
CA ALA A 135 -28.94 -8.14 -2.41
C ALA A 135 -29.93 -8.48 -3.53
N ARG A 136 -29.56 -8.27 -4.80
CA ARG A 136 -30.38 -8.63 -5.97
C ARG A 136 -30.49 -10.13 -6.21
N LEU A 137 -29.51 -10.90 -5.74
CA LEU A 137 -29.58 -12.36 -5.75
C LEU A 137 -30.56 -12.88 -4.69
N GLU A 138 -30.60 -12.22 -3.53
CA GLU A 138 -31.52 -12.55 -2.43
C GLU A 138 -32.96 -12.11 -2.72
N SER A 139 -33.15 -10.96 -3.38
CA SER A 139 -34.48 -10.51 -3.84
C SER A 139 -35.05 -11.40 -4.96
N GLY A 140 -34.23 -12.26 -5.57
CA GLY A 140 -34.63 -13.18 -6.62
C GLY A 140 -34.71 -12.55 -8.01
N GLU A 141 -34.30 -11.29 -8.16
CA GLU A 141 -34.21 -10.61 -9.47
C GLU A 141 -33.17 -11.25 -10.38
N ILE A 142 -32.09 -11.78 -9.81
CA ILE A 142 -31.00 -12.41 -10.57
C ILE A 142 -31.28 -13.91 -10.71
N SER A 143 -31.63 -14.31 -11.93
CA SER A 143 -31.75 -15.72 -12.31
C SER A 143 -30.44 -16.27 -12.88
N PRO A 144 -30.16 -17.58 -12.72
CA PRO A 144 -28.96 -18.18 -13.29
C PRO A 144 -28.98 -18.12 -14.81
N SER A 145 -27.83 -17.80 -15.41
CA SER A 145 -27.69 -17.75 -16.87
C SER A 145 -28.04 -19.09 -17.53
N LEU A 146 -28.53 -19.06 -18.77
CA LEU A 146 -28.95 -20.25 -19.50
C LEU A 146 -27.82 -21.30 -19.59
N LEU A 147 -26.57 -20.86 -19.77
CA LEU A 147 -25.39 -21.72 -19.82
C LEU A 147 -25.14 -22.46 -18.49
N LYS A 148 -25.35 -21.79 -17.34
CA LYS A 148 -25.26 -22.47 -16.04
C LYS A 148 -26.37 -23.50 -15.89
N ARG A 149 -27.59 -23.18 -16.33
CA ARG A 149 -28.73 -24.11 -16.27
C ARG A 149 -28.52 -25.35 -17.14
N THR A 150 -27.94 -25.20 -18.33
CA THR A 150 -27.61 -26.34 -19.21
C THR A 150 -26.44 -27.15 -18.65
N SER A 151 -25.41 -26.50 -18.11
CA SER A 151 -24.30 -27.18 -17.42
C SER A 151 -24.79 -28.02 -16.24
N TRP A 152 -25.69 -27.49 -15.39
CA TRP A 152 -26.29 -28.26 -14.30
C TRP A 152 -27.14 -29.43 -14.80
N ALA A 153 -27.86 -29.25 -15.90
CA ALA A 153 -28.64 -30.33 -16.52
C ALA A 153 -27.73 -31.47 -17.00
N PHE A 154 -26.61 -31.14 -17.64
CA PHE A 154 -25.61 -32.10 -18.09
C PHE A 154 -24.93 -32.80 -16.91
N ARG A 155 -24.51 -32.04 -15.90
CA ARG A 155 -23.88 -32.58 -14.68
C ARG A 155 -24.84 -33.47 -13.88
N ALA A 156 -26.14 -33.20 -13.90
CA ALA A 156 -27.13 -34.04 -13.23
C ALA A 156 -27.36 -35.39 -13.95
N ILE A 157 -27.04 -35.46 -15.25
CA ILE A 157 -27.06 -36.70 -16.06
C ILE A 157 -25.80 -37.54 -15.80
N SER A 158 -24.62 -36.91 -15.73
CA SER A 158 -23.35 -37.59 -15.45
C SER A 158 -23.28 -38.10 -13.99
N ARG A 159 -23.22 -39.43 -13.81
CA ARG A 159 -23.19 -40.14 -12.50
C ARG A 159 -21.79 -40.25 -11.88
N GLU A 160 -20.91 -39.28 -12.08
CA GLU A 160 -19.53 -39.38 -11.59
C GLU A 160 -19.48 -39.16 -10.06
N GLY A 161 -19.40 -40.24 -9.25
CA GLY A 161 -18.96 -40.19 -7.84
C GLY A 161 -19.92 -40.53 -6.65
N GLU A 162 -21.07 -41.21 -6.85
CA GLU A 162 -21.98 -41.94 -5.87
C GLU A 162 -22.50 -41.23 -4.55
N LYS A 163 -23.75 -41.32 -4.03
CA LYS A 163 -24.67 -42.40 -3.48
C LYS A 163 -26.20 -42.05 -3.69
N PRO A 164 -27.21 -42.96 -3.49
CA PRO A 164 -28.54 -42.97 -4.16
C PRO A 164 -29.75 -42.45 -3.33
N PRO A 165 -31.02 -42.38 -3.84
CA PRO A 165 -31.51 -42.26 -5.21
C PRO A 165 -32.19 -40.89 -5.41
N SER A 166 -31.43 -39.82 -5.62
CA SER A 166 -32.04 -38.52 -5.89
C SER A 166 -32.53 -38.42 -7.34
N THR A 167 -33.79 -38.05 -7.50
CA THR A 167 -34.40 -37.80 -8.82
C THR A 167 -33.58 -36.72 -9.56
N TRP A 168 -33.52 -36.77 -10.89
CA TRP A 168 -32.82 -35.73 -11.69
C TRP A 168 -33.22 -34.30 -11.31
N SER A 169 -34.51 -34.10 -10.98
CA SER A 169 -35.05 -32.83 -10.49
C SER A 169 -34.41 -32.37 -9.17
N GLU A 170 -34.22 -33.28 -8.21
CA GLU A 170 -33.62 -32.99 -6.91
C GLU A 170 -32.14 -32.60 -7.04
N ARG A 171 -31.40 -33.25 -7.93
CA ARG A 171 -29.98 -32.92 -8.21
C ARG A 171 -29.85 -31.53 -8.79
N ARG A 172 -30.72 -31.21 -9.78
CA ARG A 172 -30.77 -29.88 -10.37
C ARG A 172 -31.17 -28.82 -9.34
N ALA A 173 -32.14 -29.12 -8.47
CA ALA A 173 -32.54 -28.24 -7.37
C ALA A 173 -31.40 -28.03 -6.36
N ALA A 174 -30.62 -29.07 -6.04
CA ALA A 174 -29.46 -28.97 -5.17
C ALA A 174 -28.35 -28.09 -5.78
N CYS A 175 -28.06 -28.22 -7.08
CA CYS A 175 -27.13 -27.32 -7.77
C CYS A 175 -27.61 -25.87 -7.74
N GLN A 176 -28.91 -25.62 -7.95
CA GLN A 176 -29.48 -24.29 -7.87
C GLN A 176 -29.41 -23.71 -6.45
N LYS A 177 -29.69 -24.52 -5.44
CA LYS A 177 -29.58 -24.14 -4.02
C LYS A 177 -28.14 -23.77 -3.66
N ARG A 178 -27.17 -24.64 -3.99
CA ARG A 178 -25.74 -24.41 -3.79
C ARG A 178 -25.26 -23.14 -4.50
N TRP A 179 -25.75 -22.88 -5.72
CA TRP A 179 -25.42 -21.66 -6.43
C TRP A 179 -25.96 -20.42 -5.73
N ARG A 180 -27.20 -20.42 -5.23
CA ARG A 180 -27.75 -19.29 -4.47
C ARG A 180 -27.00 -19.03 -3.17
N GLU A 181 -26.59 -20.08 -2.47
CA GLU A 181 -25.95 -19.98 -1.16
C GLU A 181 -24.47 -19.60 -1.22
N SER A 182 -23.73 -20.07 -2.24
CA SER A 182 -22.26 -19.94 -2.28
C SER A 182 -21.72 -19.41 -3.60
N GLU A 183 -21.90 -20.14 -4.71
CA GLU A 183 -21.19 -19.87 -5.97
C GLU A 183 -21.75 -18.68 -6.77
N GLY A 184 -22.98 -18.26 -6.49
CA GLY A 184 -23.66 -17.13 -7.12
C GLY A 184 -23.42 -15.81 -6.39
N ARG A 185 -23.02 -15.87 -5.12
CA ARG A 185 -22.67 -14.69 -4.33
C ARG A 185 -21.32 -14.15 -4.79
N LYS A 186 -21.27 -12.84 -5.04
CA LYS A 186 -20.02 -12.15 -5.34
C LYS A 186 -19.31 -11.82 -4.03
N LYS A 187 -17.99 -11.92 -4.05
CA LYS A 187 -17.10 -11.47 -2.98
C LYS A 187 -16.21 -10.38 -3.55
N ALA A 188 -16.02 -9.30 -2.81
CA ALA A 188 -15.03 -8.30 -3.16
C ALA A 188 -13.64 -8.95 -3.10
N SER A 189 -12.86 -8.79 -4.17
CA SER A 189 -11.52 -9.36 -4.29
C SER A 189 -10.49 -8.24 -4.22
N LEU A 190 -9.60 -8.33 -3.24
CA LEU A 190 -8.56 -7.31 -3.03
C LEU A 190 -7.58 -7.26 -4.21
N THR A 191 -7.27 -8.42 -4.79
CA THR A 191 -6.42 -8.54 -5.98
C THR A 191 -6.96 -7.78 -7.18
N TRP A 192 -8.28 -7.71 -7.33
CA TRP A 192 -8.90 -6.90 -8.38
C TRP A 192 -8.95 -5.43 -7.98
N ALA A 193 -9.04 -5.09 -6.69
CA ALA A 193 -9.02 -3.71 -6.21
C ALA A 193 -7.69 -2.99 -6.44
N LEU A 194 -6.60 -3.75 -6.58
CA LEU A 194 -5.25 -3.25 -6.88
C LEU A 194 -5.04 -2.85 -8.35
N ASN A 195 -5.96 -3.20 -9.25
CA ASN A 195 -5.85 -3.02 -10.71
C ASN A 195 -6.98 -2.12 -11.24
#